data_AF-A0A968NNQ3-F1
#
_entry.id   AF-A0A968NNQ3-F1
#
_cell.length_a   1.000
_cell.length_b   1.000
_cell.length_c   1.000
_cell.angle_alpha   90.00
_cell.angle_beta   90.00
_cell.angle_gamma   90.00
#
_symmetry.space_group_name_H-M   'P 1'
#
loop_
_entity.id
_entity.type
_entity.pdbx_description
1 polymer ?
#
loop_
_entity_poly.entity_id
_entity_poly.type
_entity_poly.pdbx_seq_one_letter_code
_entity_poly.pdbx_strand_id
1 'polypeptide(L)'
;MAPWEDRSDYNALATLAALRLKEALLVVPVRFGEEEPPDLEALCRAFLNALNFDYPGENGYGRKPWDPGHGGEGVELRTSREIDGETFDYQLRIARGRRAAYLLAGWSAAAGSPTWFARSLDAITLQEPEGAAPGLSGAQQSELGLFYNRAALSYFSRGMYETAAHWFQRAFDQTGDDPVLLQNVGHALENAGDFAGGRSRMEAHYGQFSENFDYGTRLARLRVLGGDVAAGLELFLELIEKGLKDEDELLAWLRLLNGGKHHEEALRSVQTWLARQPSLTVKRWQAQVLFSANRTAESLQQLEALLQENPQDMRVAFDLGGISQSIGKPRPGAEVVEPFLAGGNESTRALMILGESQMGRKHYREAKATFERASGVDPADEEIQDAVRRASALLGEGNNSGIRDPLDPVNIPEAVASALAVQQGRMPEDFAAGHPSVALLRATGWHFESGKPLRKTLHRRTQVLTPEGAQEYSTLEFPFDPLAERIYMNRVEVKDEDGRTIGVARVEDAYVRDEAGAEASHDKILHIQVPGVQPGCTVEWEVTIEDRVADEHFPFQRHLFNKVTPWPRKRYLSRGR
;
A
#
# COMPACT_ATOMS: atom_id res chain seq x y z
N MET A 1 2.56 -63.01 31.98
CA MET A 1 2.98 -62.86 30.56
C MET A 1 1.87 -63.45 29.71
N ALA A 2 0.94 -62.61 29.30
CA ALA A 2 0.08 -62.79 28.14
C ALA A 2 0.44 -61.61 27.19
N PRO A 3 0.36 -61.82 25.87
CA PRO A 3 1.13 -61.07 24.88
C PRO A 3 0.52 -59.70 24.61
N TRP A 4 1.38 -58.69 24.53
CA TRP A 4 1.39 -57.63 23.51
C TRP A 4 0.14 -57.60 22.61
N GLU A 5 -0.97 -57.06 23.09
CA GLU A 5 -2.17 -56.86 22.27
C GLU A 5 -1.99 -55.59 21.42
N ASP A 6 -2.16 -55.83 20.12
CA ASP A 6 -2.23 -54.95 18.97
C ASP A 6 -2.93 -53.61 19.28
N ARG A 7 -2.24 -52.48 19.05
CA ARG A 7 -2.85 -51.14 19.11
C ARG A 7 -2.29 -50.25 18.00
N SER A 8 -2.87 -50.45 16.82
CA SER A 8 -2.96 -49.50 15.72
C SER A 8 -3.51 -48.11 16.10
N ASP A 9 -3.98 -47.92 17.34
CA ASP A 9 -4.76 -46.74 17.75
C ASP A 9 -3.94 -45.46 18.00
N TYR A 10 -2.60 -45.54 18.10
CA TYR A 10 -1.76 -44.37 18.42
C TYR A 10 -1.02 -43.78 17.22
N ASN A 11 -0.52 -44.61 16.31
CA ASN A 11 0.09 -44.20 15.05
C ASN A 11 0.20 -45.40 14.09
N ALA A 12 -0.35 -45.30 12.87
CA ALA A 12 -0.37 -46.42 11.92
C ALA A 12 1.03 -46.85 11.44
N LEU A 13 2.03 -45.97 11.51
CA LEU A 13 3.42 -46.26 11.15
C LEU A 13 4.22 -46.91 12.28
N ALA A 14 3.67 -47.02 13.49
CA ALA A 14 4.38 -47.66 14.60
C ALA A 14 4.57 -49.16 14.35
N THR A 15 5.81 -49.63 14.48
CA THR A 15 6.14 -51.06 14.31
C THR A 15 6.42 -51.75 15.63
N LEU A 16 6.65 -51.00 16.70
CA LEU A 16 6.82 -51.50 18.06
C LEU A 16 6.13 -50.56 19.03
N ALA A 17 5.28 -51.11 19.89
CA ALA A 17 4.67 -50.40 21.00
C ALA A 17 4.71 -51.28 22.26
N ALA A 18 5.00 -50.69 23.41
CA ALA A 18 4.91 -51.34 24.71
C ALA A 18 4.15 -50.42 25.65
N LEU A 19 3.04 -50.90 26.22
CA LEU A 19 2.19 -50.13 27.11
C LEU A 19 2.11 -50.80 28.48
N ARG A 20 2.27 -49.98 29.53
CA ARG A 20 2.00 -50.29 30.92
C ARG A 20 1.05 -49.23 31.46
N LEU A 21 0.40 -49.50 32.60
CA LEU A 21 -0.62 -48.64 33.18
C LEU A 21 -0.23 -47.14 33.24
N LYS A 22 1.05 -46.82 33.47
CA LYS A 22 1.54 -45.43 33.63
C LYS A 22 2.73 -45.10 32.74
N GLU A 23 3.15 -46.02 31.88
CA GLU A 23 4.35 -45.87 31.05
C GLU A 23 4.10 -46.43 29.67
N ALA A 24 4.70 -45.81 28.66
CA ALA A 24 4.58 -46.26 27.29
C ALA A 24 5.88 -46.05 26.53
N LEU A 25 6.07 -46.90 25.51
CA LEU A 25 7.14 -46.85 24.55
C LEU A 25 6.52 -47.04 23.15
N LEU A 26 6.97 -46.24 22.19
CA LEU A 26 6.59 -46.32 20.79
C LEU A 26 7.83 -46.17 19.91
N VAL A 27 7.93 -46.98 18.85
CA VAL A 27 8.94 -46.83 17.81
C VAL A 27 8.26 -46.75 16.45
N VAL A 28 8.54 -45.66 15.73
CA VAL A 28 8.01 -45.37 14.39
C VAL A 28 9.18 -45.25 13.41
N PRO A 29 9.44 -46.27 12.58
CA PRO A 29 10.39 -46.20 11.50
C PRO A 29 9.74 -45.70 10.21
N VAL A 30 10.44 -44.84 9.46
CA VAL A 30 10.07 -44.42 8.10
C VAL A 30 11.23 -44.74 7.16
N ARG A 31 10.95 -45.45 6.06
CA ARG A 31 11.94 -45.82 5.03
C ARG A 31 11.81 -44.90 3.81
N PHE A 32 12.94 -44.47 3.28
CA PHE A 32 13.00 -43.53 2.14
C PHE A 32 13.54 -44.17 0.85
N GLY A 33 13.80 -45.49 0.85
CA GLY A 33 14.31 -46.17 -0.33
C GLY A 33 15.74 -45.73 -0.65
N GLU A 34 16.01 -45.30 -1.88
CA GLU A 34 17.30 -44.71 -2.30
C GLU A 34 17.36 -43.18 -2.09
N GLU A 35 16.24 -42.59 -1.67
CA GLU A 35 16.13 -41.16 -1.43
C GLU A 35 16.71 -40.80 -0.06
N GLU A 36 17.36 -39.64 0.03
CA GLU A 36 17.88 -39.15 1.31
C GLU A 36 16.71 -38.67 2.21
N PRO A 37 16.66 -39.07 3.49
CA PRO A 37 15.61 -38.60 4.40
C PRO A 37 15.66 -37.08 4.61
N PRO A 38 14.53 -36.45 4.97
CA PRO A 38 14.49 -35.05 5.42
C PRO A 38 15.52 -34.79 6.53
N ASP A 39 15.95 -33.53 6.64
CA ASP A 39 16.85 -33.10 7.71
C ASP A 39 16.19 -33.24 9.10
N LEU A 40 17.00 -33.22 10.17
CA LEU A 40 16.50 -33.44 11.52
C LEU A 40 15.38 -32.47 11.92
N GLU A 41 15.37 -31.23 11.44
CA GLU A 41 14.34 -30.26 11.80
C GLU A 41 13.00 -30.59 11.13
N ALA A 42 13.02 -30.97 9.85
CA ALA A 42 11.85 -31.48 9.15
C ALA A 42 11.34 -32.81 9.74
N LEU A 43 12.26 -33.71 10.10
CA LEU A 43 11.92 -34.96 10.78
C LEU A 43 11.29 -34.73 12.15
N CYS A 44 11.80 -33.78 12.94
CA CYS A 44 11.16 -33.39 14.20
C CYS A 44 9.73 -32.93 13.96
N ARG A 45 9.51 -32.01 13.02
CA ARG A 45 8.18 -31.52 12.73
C ARG A 45 7.21 -32.63 12.29
N ALA A 46 7.68 -33.57 11.49
CA ALA A 46 6.88 -34.68 11.00
C ALA A 46 6.57 -35.72 12.09
N PHE A 47 7.58 -36.18 12.83
CA PHE A 47 7.42 -37.21 13.85
C PHE A 47 6.67 -36.73 15.09
N LEU A 48 6.88 -35.48 15.54
CA LEU A 48 6.14 -34.96 16.68
C LEU A 48 4.66 -34.76 16.35
N ASN A 49 4.32 -34.37 15.13
CA ASN A 49 2.93 -34.27 14.72
C ASN A 49 2.21 -35.62 14.77
N ALA A 50 2.92 -36.71 14.42
CA ALA A 50 2.44 -38.09 14.54
C ALA A 50 2.08 -38.50 15.99
N LEU A 51 2.51 -37.73 16.99
CA LEU A 51 2.16 -37.87 18.42
C LEU A 51 1.24 -36.76 18.94
N ASN A 52 0.67 -35.94 18.05
CA ASN A 52 -0.11 -34.74 18.33
C ASN A 52 0.66 -33.71 19.16
N PHE A 53 1.91 -33.47 18.79
CA PHE A 53 2.72 -32.37 19.30
C PHE A 53 2.93 -31.30 18.22
N ASP A 54 2.82 -30.04 18.63
CA ASP A 54 3.32 -28.92 17.84
C ASP A 54 4.83 -28.79 18.02
N TYR A 55 5.52 -28.56 16.91
CA TYR A 55 6.97 -28.39 16.91
C TYR A 55 7.41 -27.24 15.96
N PRO A 56 8.18 -26.26 16.47
CA PRO A 56 8.48 -26.03 17.89
C PRO A 56 7.20 -25.70 18.69
N GLY A 57 7.13 -26.12 19.95
CA GLY A 57 5.98 -25.88 20.83
C GLY A 57 6.10 -24.57 21.59
N GLU A 58 4.99 -24.04 22.12
CA GLU A 58 4.96 -22.74 22.83
C GLU A 58 5.96 -22.66 23.99
N ASN A 59 6.07 -23.72 24.78
CA ASN A 59 6.98 -23.80 25.92
C ASN A 59 8.39 -24.29 25.56
N GLY A 60 8.65 -24.51 24.26
CA GLY A 60 9.87 -25.12 23.76
C GLY A 60 10.03 -26.60 24.14
N TYR A 61 11.11 -27.21 23.67
CA TYR A 61 11.51 -28.57 24.02
C TYR A 61 12.90 -28.55 24.63
N GLY A 62 13.13 -29.36 25.66
CA GLY A 62 14.49 -29.64 26.12
C GLY A 62 15.23 -30.43 25.05
N ARG A 63 16.10 -29.77 24.28
CA ARG A 63 16.76 -30.34 23.10
C ARG A 63 18.25 -30.60 23.35
N LYS A 64 18.74 -31.79 22.99
CA LYS A 64 20.18 -32.08 22.94
C LYS A 64 20.52 -33.04 21.78
N PRO A 65 21.75 -33.01 21.24
CA PRO A 65 22.21 -34.04 20.32
C PRO A 65 22.12 -35.43 20.94
N TRP A 66 21.85 -36.44 20.12
CA TRP A 66 21.82 -37.84 20.50
C TRP A 66 22.53 -38.66 19.42
N ASP A 67 23.44 -39.54 19.83
CA ASP A 67 24.10 -40.49 18.94
C ASP A 67 23.25 -41.75 18.82
N PRO A 68 22.70 -42.07 17.64
CA PRO A 68 21.83 -43.22 17.46
C PRO A 68 22.59 -44.53 17.24
N GLY A 69 23.93 -44.53 17.28
CA GLY A 69 24.78 -45.72 17.30
C GLY A 69 24.86 -46.54 16.00
N HIS A 70 24.24 -46.08 14.91
CA HIS A 70 24.19 -46.79 13.62
C HIS A 70 24.69 -45.96 12.42
N GLY A 71 25.36 -44.83 12.70
CA GLY A 71 25.72 -43.83 11.70
C GLY A 71 24.56 -42.87 11.41
N GLY A 72 24.87 -41.59 11.17
CA GLY A 72 23.88 -40.53 10.97
C GLY A 72 23.83 -39.53 12.13
N GLU A 73 22.71 -38.81 12.24
CA GLU A 73 22.52 -37.76 13.22
C GLU A 73 21.23 -37.99 14.02
N GLY A 74 21.21 -37.51 15.27
CA GLY A 74 20.05 -37.69 16.13
C GLY A 74 19.87 -36.57 17.14
N VAL A 75 18.65 -36.45 17.64
CA VAL A 75 18.25 -35.46 18.64
C VAL A 75 17.36 -36.11 19.69
N GLU A 76 17.62 -35.81 20.96
CA GLU A 76 16.72 -36.11 22.07
C GLU A 76 15.98 -34.84 22.46
N LEU A 77 14.66 -34.95 22.55
CA LEU A 77 13.73 -33.92 22.98
C LEU A 77 13.03 -34.38 24.25
N ARG A 78 12.86 -33.45 25.20
CA ARG A 78 12.09 -33.66 26.43
C ARG A 78 11.00 -32.61 26.54
N THR A 79 9.81 -33.06 26.90
CA THR A 79 8.65 -32.18 27.12
C THR A 79 7.68 -32.85 28.10
N SER A 80 6.69 -32.11 28.56
CA SER A 80 5.58 -32.61 29.36
C SER A 80 4.27 -32.04 28.82
N ARG A 81 3.19 -32.81 28.87
CA ARG A 81 1.83 -32.30 28.60
C ARG A 81 0.84 -32.85 29.61
N GLU A 82 -0.20 -32.06 29.87
CA GLU A 82 -1.33 -32.47 30.71
C GLU A 82 -2.45 -33.02 29.82
N ILE A 83 -2.96 -34.19 30.17
CA ILE A 83 -4.13 -34.82 29.54
C ILE A 83 -5.06 -35.27 30.66
N ASP A 84 -6.32 -34.84 30.62
CA ASP A 84 -7.36 -35.20 31.59
C ASP A 84 -6.96 -35.00 33.07
N GLY A 85 -6.18 -33.95 33.36
CA GLY A 85 -5.70 -33.62 34.70
C GLY A 85 -4.49 -34.42 35.18
N GLU A 86 -3.88 -35.25 34.33
CA GLU A 86 -2.65 -35.98 34.61
C GLU A 86 -1.51 -35.47 33.73
N THR A 87 -0.37 -35.16 34.34
CA THR A 87 0.85 -34.75 33.63
C THR A 87 1.63 -35.97 33.17
N PHE A 88 2.04 -35.96 31.90
CA PHE A 88 2.88 -36.97 31.28
C PHE A 88 4.21 -36.36 30.86
N ASP A 89 5.31 -36.96 31.31
CA ASP A 89 6.68 -36.60 30.91
C ASP A 89 7.12 -37.45 29.73
N TYR A 90 7.62 -36.80 28.68
CA TYR A 90 8.04 -37.42 27.42
C TYR A 90 9.56 -37.29 27.21
N GLN A 91 10.16 -38.37 26.74
CA GLN A 91 11.48 -38.39 26.13
C GLN A 91 11.35 -38.94 24.71
N LEU A 92 11.67 -38.11 23.73
CA LEU A 92 11.55 -38.42 22.31
C LEU A 92 12.96 -38.41 21.71
N ARG A 93 13.30 -39.43 20.94
CA ARG A 93 14.56 -39.52 20.19
C ARG A 93 14.24 -39.65 18.72
N ILE A 94 14.78 -38.73 17.92
CA ILE A 94 14.65 -38.77 16.47
C ILE A 94 16.03 -39.03 15.89
N ALA A 95 16.10 -40.03 15.03
CA ALA A 95 17.30 -40.38 14.29
C ALA A 95 17.09 -40.24 12.79
N ARG A 96 18.10 -39.70 12.11
CA ARG A 96 18.22 -39.67 10.67
C ARG A 96 19.41 -40.55 10.26
N GLY A 97 19.12 -41.64 9.56
CA GLY A 97 20.11 -42.47 8.88
C GLY A 97 20.18 -42.14 7.39
N ARG A 98 20.86 -42.98 6.60
CA ARG A 98 21.00 -42.76 5.15
C ARG A 98 19.74 -43.09 4.34
N ARG A 99 18.97 -44.09 4.79
CA ARG A 99 17.80 -44.64 4.06
C ARG A 99 16.53 -44.71 4.91
N ALA A 100 16.61 -44.24 6.15
CA ALA A 100 15.54 -44.31 7.12
C ALA A 100 15.64 -43.20 8.15
N ALA A 101 14.50 -42.91 8.77
CA ALA A 101 14.42 -42.11 9.96
C ALA A 101 13.57 -42.82 11.01
N TYR A 102 13.80 -42.51 12.27
CA TYR A 102 13.15 -43.19 13.38
C TYR A 102 12.70 -42.18 14.43
N LEU A 103 11.50 -42.39 14.98
CA LEU A 103 11.07 -41.83 16.25
C LEU A 103 11.04 -42.94 17.30
N LEU A 104 11.72 -42.71 18.41
CA LEU A 104 11.61 -43.52 19.61
C LEU A 104 11.03 -42.62 20.70
N ALA A 105 9.79 -42.90 21.11
CA ALA A 105 9.08 -42.10 22.09
C ALA A 105 8.82 -42.93 23.34
N GLY A 106 9.26 -42.43 24.50
CA GLY A 106 8.92 -42.98 25.80
C GLY A 106 8.24 -41.92 26.66
N TRP A 107 7.21 -42.30 27.40
CA TRP A 107 6.58 -41.39 28.35
C TRP A 107 6.07 -42.09 29.60
N SER A 108 5.94 -41.32 30.69
CA SER A 108 5.29 -41.78 31.92
C SER A 108 4.40 -40.72 32.52
N ALA A 109 3.28 -41.14 33.12
CA ALA A 109 2.50 -40.28 34.00
C ALA A 109 3.30 -39.89 35.26
N ALA A 110 2.92 -38.80 35.92
CA ALA A 110 3.58 -38.31 37.15
C ALA A 110 3.75 -39.38 38.24
N ALA A 111 2.78 -40.29 38.36
CA ALA A 111 2.81 -41.38 39.33
C ALA A 111 3.43 -42.70 38.80
N GLY A 112 4.01 -42.66 37.59
CA GLY A 112 4.81 -43.72 36.98
C GLY A 112 6.29 -43.56 37.29
N SER A 113 7.16 -44.26 36.55
CA SER A 113 8.62 -44.13 36.74
C SER A 113 9.36 -43.78 35.44
N PRO A 114 9.95 -42.57 35.34
CA PRO A 114 10.65 -42.14 34.13
C PRO A 114 11.92 -42.94 33.83
N THR A 115 12.49 -43.59 34.85
CA THR A 115 13.68 -44.46 34.66
C THR A 115 13.39 -45.71 33.81
N TRP A 116 12.14 -46.18 33.76
CA TRP A 116 11.81 -47.40 33.02
C TRP A 116 11.79 -47.14 31.52
N PHE A 117 11.05 -46.12 31.05
CA PHE A 117 11.03 -45.82 29.62
C PHE A 117 12.42 -45.36 29.15
N ALA A 118 13.18 -44.62 29.97
CA ALA A 118 14.54 -44.21 29.61
C ALA A 118 15.46 -45.41 29.38
N ARG A 119 15.44 -46.40 30.29
CA ARG A 119 16.17 -47.67 30.10
C ARG A 119 15.70 -48.44 28.88
N SER A 120 14.40 -48.45 28.60
CA SER A 120 13.86 -49.09 27.40
C SER A 120 14.32 -48.40 26.12
N LEU A 121 14.35 -47.06 26.10
CA LEU A 121 14.88 -46.28 24.98
C LEU A 121 16.38 -46.54 24.77
N ASP A 122 17.16 -46.66 25.84
CA ASP A 122 18.60 -46.97 25.79
C ASP A 122 18.90 -48.40 25.32
N ALA A 123 17.96 -49.32 25.49
CA ALA A 123 18.10 -50.71 25.05
C ALA A 123 17.77 -50.91 23.55
N ILE A 124 17.17 -49.92 22.88
CA ILE A 124 16.86 -50.02 21.45
C ILE A 124 18.13 -49.75 20.64
N THR A 125 18.48 -50.71 19.80
CA THR A 125 19.53 -50.54 18.78
C THR A 125 18.88 -50.36 17.42
N LEU A 126 19.27 -49.29 16.72
CA LEU A 126 18.83 -49.03 15.36
C LEU A 126 19.82 -49.64 14.36
N GLN A 127 19.33 -50.04 13.20
CA GLN A 127 20.14 -50.57 12.10
C GLN A 127 19.63 -49.98 10.79
N GLU A 128 20.53 -49.71 9.85
CA GLU A 128 20.11 -49.31 8.51
C GLU A 128 19.28 -50.44 7.87
N PRO A 129 18.13 -50.13 7.25
CA PRO A 129 17.27 -51.16 6.76
C PRO A 129 17.73 -51.71 5.41
N GLU A 130 17.84 -53.02 5.31
CA GLU A 130 18.21 -53.74 4.09
C GLU A 130 16.96 -54.15 3.27
N GLY A 131 17.18 -54.46 1.99
CA GLY A 131 16.13 -54.97 1.09
C GLY A 131 15.02 -53.97 0.75
N ALA A 132 13.95 -54.46 0.11
CA ALA A 132 12.79 -53.64 -0.25
C ALA A 132 11.96 -53.25 0.99
N ALA A 133 11.30 -52.09 0.94
CA ALA A 133 10.33 -51.71 1.96
C ALA A 133 9.10 -52.65 1.89
N PRO A 134 8.52 -53.05 3.05
CA PRO A 134 7.27 -53.81 3.05
C PRO A 134 6.15 -52.95 2.44
N GLY A 135 5.16 -53.62 1.84
CA GLY A 135 3.94 -52.94 1.39
C GLY A 135 3.21 -52.29 2.56
N LEU A 136 2.66 -51.09 2.34
CA LEU A 136 1.90 -50.34 3.33
C LEU A 136 0.40 -50.61 3.17
N SER A 137 -0.31 -50.72 4.29
CA SER A 137 -1.77 -50.65 4.31
C SER A 137 -2.27 -49.23 3.97
N GLY A 138 -3.55 -49.08 3.63
CA GLY A 138 -4.13 -47.77 3.35
C GLY A 138 -3.97 -46.77 4.51
N ALA A 139 -4.16 -47.23 5.76
CA ALA A 139 -3.94 -46.39 6.95
C ALA A 139 -2.48 -45.94 7.09
N GLN A 140 -1.53 -46.82 6.77
CA GLN A 140 -0.10 -46.47 6.76
C GLN A 140 0.26 -45.50 5.63
N GLN A 141 -0.36 -45.63 4.46
CA GLN A 141 -0.16 -44.69 3.36
C GLN A 141 -0.67 -43.29 3.74
N SER A 142 -1.87 -43.20 4.31
CA SER A 142 -2.41 -41.92 4.80
C SER A 142 -1.51 -41.27 5.85
N GLU A 143 -1.06 -42.03 6.85
CA GLU A 143 -0.16 -41.52 7.89
C GLU A 143 1.21 -41.10 7.33
N LEU A 144 1.73 -41.85 6.34
CA LEU A 144 2.97 -41.48 5.65
C LEU A 144 2.81 -40.22 4.80
N GLY A 145 1.64 -40.02 4.18
CA GLY A 145 1.29 -38.81 3.46
C GLY A 145 1.31 -37.59 4.39
N LEU A 146 0.68 -37.70 5.57
CA LEU A 146 0.71 -36.67 6.60
C LEU A 146 2.14 -36.38 7.06
N PHE A 147 2.94 -37.43 7.31
CA PHE A 147 4.35 -37.29 7.67
C PHE A 147 5.13 -36.45 6.63
N TYR A 148 5.02 -36.78 5.34
CA TYR A 148 5.70 -36.03 4.28
C TYR A 148 5.18 -34.59 4.16
N ASN A 149 3.87 -34.38 4.29
CA ASN A 149 3.27 -33.05 4.29
C ASN A 149 3.85 -32.17 5.41
N ARG A 150 4.03 -32.73 6.62
CA ARG A 150 4.63 -31.99 7.76
C ARG A 150 6.11 -31.69 7.55
N ALA A 151 6.86 -32.64 6.98
CA ALA A 151 8.26 -32.39 6.59
C ALA A 151 8.34 -31.27 5.54
N ALA A 152 7.48 -31.30 4.53
CA ALA A 152 7.40 -30.28 3.48
C ALA A 152 7.08 -28.89 4.04
N LEU A 153 6.13 -28.78 4.97
CA LEU A 153 5.81 -27.52 5.64
C LEU A 153 7.00 -26.94 6.44
N SER A 154 7.86 -27.80 7.01
CA SER A 154 9.10 -27.36 7.66
C SER A 154 10.06 -26.72 6.67
N TYR A 155 10.24 -27.32 5.50
CA TYR A 155 11.06 -26.75 4.44
C TYR A 155 10.46 -25.46 3.87
N PHE A 156 9.14 -25.41 3.69
CA PHE A 156 8.45 -24.24 3.17
C PHE A 156 8.63 -23.02 4.09
N SER A 157 8.46 -23.18 5.41
CA SER A 157 8.63 -22.07 6.37
C SER A 157 10.08 -21.57 6.47
N ARG A 158 11.04 -22.41 6.08
CA ARG A 158 12.47 -22.08 6.00
C ARG A 158 12.90 -21.53 4.64
N GLY A 159 11.96 -21.29 3.72
CA GLY A 159 12.24 -20.78 2.37
C GLY A 159 12.88 -21.79 1.42
N MET A 160 12.91 -23.07 1.77
CA MET A 160 13.50 -24.15 0.96
C MET A 160 12.44 -24.73 0.02
N TYR A 161 11.97 -23.89 -0.90
CA TYR A 161 10.73 -24.14 -1.65
C TYR A 161 10.78 -25.33 -2.61
N GLU A 162 11.87 -25.55 -3.34
CA GLU A 162 12.00 -26.71 -4.24
C GLU A 162 11.96 -28.03 -3.45
N THR A 163 12.66 -28.09 -2.32
CA THR A 163 12.65 -29.24 -1.41
C THR A 163 11.26 -29.45 -0.79
N ALA A 164 10.57 -28.36 -0.41
CA ALA A 164 9.20 -28.44 0.08
C ALA A 164 8.25 -29.01 -0.99
N ALA A 165 8.32 -28.52 -2.23
CA ALA A 165 7.52 -29.02 -3.35
C ALA A 165 7.73 -30.52 -3.58
N HIS A 166 8.98 -30.98 -3.51
CA HIS A 166 9.31 -32.39 -3.59
C HIS A 166 8.60 -33.21 -2.51
N TRP A 167 8.70 -32.83 -1.24
CA TRP A 167 8.05 -33.57 -0.15
C TRP A 167 6.52 -33.46 -0.16
N PHE A 168 5.93 -32.34 -0.59
CA PHE A 168 4.49 -32.26 -0.83
C PHE A 168 4.05 -33.22 -1.94
N GLN A 169 4.84 -33.38 -3.00
CA GLN A 169 4.57 -34.37 -4.04
C GLN A 169 4.65 -35.79 -3.47
N ARG A 170 5.68 -36.10 -2.68
CA ARG A 170 5.78 -37.41 -2.00
C ARG A 170 4.59 -37.69 -1.09
N ALA A 171 4.05 -36.66 -0.44
CA ALA A 171 2.82 -36.75 0.34
C ALA A 171 1.62 -37.11 -0.54
N PHE A 172 1.41 -36.39 -1.64
CA PHE A 172 0.33 -36.65 -2.59
C PHE A 172 0.44 -38.06 -3.19
N ASP A 173 1.64 -38.52 -3.53
CA ASP A 173 1.87 -39.84 -4.11
C ASP A 173 1.43 -41.00 -3.19
N GLN A 174 1.20 -40.76 -1.89
CA GLN A 174 0.74 -41.81 -0.97
C GLN A 174 -0.74 -42.14 -1.15
N THR A 175 -1.59 -41.14 -1.40
CA THR A 175 -3.06 -41.32 -1.47
C THR A 175 -3.64 -40.89 -2.81
N GLY A 176 -3.08 -39.85 -3.44
CA GLY A 176 -3.46 -39.37 -4.77
C GLY A 176 -4.83 -38.69 -4.82
N ASP A 177 -5.41 -38.31 -3.68
CA ASP A 177 -6.81 -37.88 -3.56
C ASP A 177 -7.02 -36.50 -2.90
N ASP A 178 -6.00 -35.94 -2.24
CA ASP A 178 -6.08 -34.62 -1.60
C ASP A 178 -5.53 -33.50 -2.52
N PRO A 179 -6.39 -32.62 -3.08
CA PRO A 179 -5.94 -31.51 -3.93
C PRO A 179 -5.07 -30.49 -3.18
N VAL A 180 -5.18 -30.39 -1.85
CA VAL A 180 -4.41 -29.43 -1.05
C VAL A 180 -2.91 -29.72 -1.14
N LEU A 181 -2.52 -30.99 -1.22
CA LEU A 181 -1.11 -31.37 -1.34
C LEU A 181 -0.52 -30.88 -2.67
N LEU A 182 -1.24 -31.02 -3.78
CA LEU A 182 -0.80 -30.50 -5.08
C LEU A 182 -0.90 -28.98 -5.18
N GLN A 183 -1.85 -28.35 -4.49
CA GLN A 183 -1.84 -26.88 -4.34
C GLN A 183 -0.60 -26.41 -3.59
N ASN A 184 -0.18 -27.12 -2.54
CA ASN A 184 1.05 -26.84 -1.81
C ASN A 184 2.29 -27.04 -2.69
N VAL A 185 2.32 -28.07 -3.56
CA VAL A 185 3.35 -28.23 -4.60
C VAL A 185 3.40 -27.00 -5.50
N GLY A 186 2.25 -26.59 -6.06
CA GLY A 186 2.15 -25.40 -6.90
C GLY A 186 2.60 -24.13 -6.20
N HIS A 187 2.21 -23.94 -4.94
CA HIS A 187 2.57 -22.77 -4.13
C HIS A 187 4.07 -22.73 -3.83
N ALA A 188 4.66 -23.87 -3.46
CA ALA A 188 6.09 -23.97 -3.23
C ALA A 188 6.86 -23.63 -4.51
N LEU A 189 6.47 -24.19 -5.66
CA LEU A 189 7.16 -23.92 -6.92
C LEU A 189 6.95 -22.49 -7.43
N GLU A 190 5.81 -21.88 -7.14
CA GLU A 190 5.60 -20.45 -7.35
C GLU A 190 6.63 -19.59 -6.59
N ASN A 191 6.83 -19.88 -5.29
CA ASN A 191 7.81 -19.17 -4.47
C ASN A 191 9.26 -19.47 -4.89
N ALA A 192 9.51 -20.64 -5.48
CA ALA A 192 10.80 -20.99 -6.08
C ALA A 192 11.04 -20.31 -7.44
N GLY A 193 10.00 -19.73 -8.06
CA GLY A 193 10.04 -19.19 -9.43
C GLY A 193 9.92 -20.25 -10.53
N ASP A 194 9.71 -21.53 -10.20
CA ASP A 194 9.50 -22.62 -11.16
C ASP A 194 8.00 -22.75 -11.54
N PHE A 195 7.50 -21.74 -12.24
CA PHE A 195 6.08 -21.72 -12.66
C PHE A 195 5.74 -22.87 -13.62
N ALA A 196 6.69 -23.26 -14.48
CA ALA A 196 6.49 -24.34 -15.44
C ALA A 196 6.37 -25.70 -14.74
N GLY A 197 7.22 -26.00 -13.76
CA GLY A 197 7.13 -27.21 -12.96
C GLY A 197 5.89 -27.23 -12.09
N GLY A 198 5.51 -26.10 -11.48
CA GLY A 198 4.26 -25.98 -10.71
C GLY A 198 3.03 -26.26 -11.56
N ARG A 199 2.95 -25.60 -12.73
CA ARG A 199 1.88 -25.80 -13.70
C ARG A 199 1.82 -27.26 -14.15
N SER A 200 2.93 -27.85 -14.57
CA SER A 200 2.94 -29.21 -15.12
C SER A 200 2.44 -30.25 -14.10
N ARG A 201 2.82 -30.13 -12.82
CA ARG A 201 2.39 -31.06 -11.78
C ARG A 201 0.91 -30.92 -11.47
N MET A 202 0.39 -29.70 -11.38
CA MET A 202 -1.03 -29.47 -11.13
C MET A 202 -1.91 -29.78 -12.36
N GLU A 203 -1.47 -29.45 -13.56
CA GLU A 203 -2.25 -29.64 -14.79
C GLU A 203 -2.53 -31.12 -15.07
N ALA A 204 -1.59 -32.01 -14.73
CA ALA A 204 -1.76 -33.46 -14.87
C ALA A 204 -2.97 -34.02 -14.09
N HIS A 205 -3.39 -33.35 -13.01
CA HIS A 205 -4.50 -33.76 -12.15
C HIS A 205 -5.71 -32.83 -12.22
N TYR A 206 -5.72 -31.83 -13.12
CA TYR A 206 -6.83 -30.88 -13.19
C TYR A 206 -8.18 -31.55 -13.47
N GLY A 207 -8.21 -32.61 -14.30
CA GLY A 207 -9.44 -33.36 -14.55
C GLY A 207 -10.00 -34.07 -13.30
N GLN A 208 -9.15 -34.42 -12.33
CA GLN A 208 -9.57 -35.04 -11.06
C GLN A 208 -10.14 -34.01 -10.08
N PHE A 209 -9.59 -32.78 -10.10
CA PHE A 209 -9.89 -31.73 -9.14
C PHE A 209 -10.58 -30.50 -9.76
N SER A 210 -11.27 -30.67 -10.88
CA SER A 210 -11.84 -29.57 -11.68
C SER A 210 -12.93 -28.76 -10.97
N GLU A 211 -13.51 -29.34 -9.91
CA GLU A 211 -14.55 -28.73 -9.08
C GLU A 211 -13.96 -28.01 -7.85
N ASN A 212 -12.66 -28.12 -7.61
CA ASN A 212 -11.98 -27.41 -6.52
C ASN A 212 -11.50 -26.03 -7.03
N PHE A 213 -12.14 -24.96 -6.57
CA PHE A 213 -11.83 -23.61 -7.03
C PHE A 213 -10.40 -23.18 -6.71
N ASP A 214 -9.93 -23.38 -5.47
CA ASP A 214 -8.56 -23.04 -5.05
C ASP A 214 -7.50 -23.73 -5.91
N TYR A 215 -7.80 -24.94 -6.39
CA TYR A 215 -6.94 -25.70 -7.28
C TYR A 215 -6.87 -25.04 -8.66
N GLY A 216 -8.05 -24.71 -9.20
CA GLY A 216 -8.18 -24.01 -10.47
C GLY A 216 -7.55 -22.61 -10.45
N THR A 217 -7.79 -21.80 -9.41
CA THR A 217 -7.27 -20.42 -9.34
C THR A 217 -5.75 -20.43 -9.23
N ARG A 218 -5.17 -21.35 -8.45
CA ARG A 218 -3.71 -21.52 -8.37
C ARG A 218 -3.10 -21.99 -9.70
N LEU A 219 -3.75 -22.91 -10.41
CA LEU A 219 -3.29 -23.33 -11.74
C LEU A 219 -3.37 -22.18 -12.76
N ALA A 220 -4.45 -21.38 -12.74
CA ALA A 220 -4.60 -20.19 -13.58
C ALA A 220 -3.49 -19.17 -13.29
N ARG A 221 -3.19 -18.94 -12.02
CA ARG A 221 -2.11 -18.06 -11.56
C ARG A 221 -0.74 -18.53 -12.06
N LEU A 222 -0.43 -19.82 -11.93
CA LEU A 222 0.82 -20.39 -12.43
C LEU A 222 0.97 -20.26 -13.95
N ARG A 223 -0.14 -20.36 -14.71
CA ARG A 223 -0.13 -20.09 -16.17
C ARG A 223 0.24 -18.64 -16.48
N VAL A 224 -0.39 -17.67 -15.82
CA VAL A 224 -0.08 -16.24 -15.99
C VAL A 224 1.37 -15.93 -15.62
N LEU A 225 1.83 -16.39 -14.46
CA LEU A 225 3.22 -16.19 -14.00
C LEU A 225 4.25 -16.86 -14.93
N GLY A 226 3.88 -18.00 -15.53
CA GLY A 226 4.68 -18.68 -16.55
C GLY A 226 4.62 -18.05 -17.95
N GLY A 227 3.86 -16.96 -18.13
CA GLY A 227 3.75 -16.20 -19.38
C GLY A 227 2.58 -16.58 -20.29
N ASP A 228 1.81 -17.62 -19.95
CA ASP A 228 0.61 -18.02 -20.70
C ASP A 228 -0.64 -17.34 -20.13
N VAL A 229 -0.71 -16.02 -20.34
CA VAL A 229 -1.77 -15.16 -19.81
C VAL A 229 -3.13 -15.55 -20.37
N ALA A 230 -3.19 -15.90 -21.67
CA ALA A 230 -4.43 -16.27 -22.33
C ALA A 230 -5.01 -17.55 -21.74
N ALA A 231 -4.22 -18.61 -21.57
CA ALA A 231 -4.71 -19.86 -21.00
C ALA A 231 -5.01 -19.74 -19.49
N GLY A 232 -4.29 -18.87 -18.78
CA GLY A 232 -4.61 -18.54 -17.39
C GLY A 232 -5.95 -17.82 -17.26
N LEU A 233 -6.20 -16.83 -18.13
CA LEU A 233 -7.46 -16.09 -18.18
C LEU A 233 -8.65 -17.00 -18.49
N GLU A 234 -8.59 -17.80 -19.56
CA GLU A 234 -9.73 -18.67 -19.91
C GLU A 234 -10.05 -19.66 -18.78
N LEU A 235 -9.03 -20.18 -18.09
CA LEU A 235 -9.23 -21.04 -16.92
C LEU A 235 -9.91 -20.27 -15.77
N PHE A 236 -9.45 -19.06 -15.45
CA PHE A 236 -10.09 -18.27 -14.38
C PHE A 236 -11.55 -17.91 -14.72
N LEU A 237 -11.83 -17.54 -15.97
CA LEU A 237 -13.19 -17.27 -16.44
C LEU A 237 -14.09 -18.53 -16.37
N GLU A 238 -13.56 -19.71 -16.70
CA GLU A 238 -14.26 -20.99 -16.51
C GLU A 238 -14.66 -21.20 -15.04
N LEU A 239 -13.79 -20.86 -14.08
CA LEU A 239 -14.10 -21.00 -12.66
C LEU A 239 -15.24 -20.06 -12.23
N ILE A 240 -15.27 -18.82 -12.74
CA ILE A 240 -16.40 -17.89 -12.52
C ILE A 240 -17.70 -18.50 -13.05
N GLU A 241 -17.67 -19.08 -14.24
CA GLU A 241 -18.81 -19.74 -14.87
C GLU A 241 -19.28 -20.99 -14.10
N LYS A 242 -18.35 -21.74 -13.50
CA LYS A 242 -18.64 -22.85 -12.57
C LYS A 242 -19.13 -22.40 -11.19
N GLY A 243 -19.10 -21.11 -10.91
CA GLY A 243 -19.66 -20.55 -9.67
C GLY A 243 -18.63 -20.21 -8.59
N LEU A 244 -17.40 -19.83 -8.96
CA LEU A 244 -16.49 -19.12 -8.06
C LEU A 244 -17.15 -17.82 -7.57
N LYS A 245 -17.24 -17.62 -6.24
CA LYS A 245 -17.92 -16.47 -5.61
C LYS A 245 -17.08 -15.70 -4.61
N ASP A 246 -15.87 -16.16 -4.33
CA ASP A 246 -14.96 -15.47 -3.42
C ASP A 246 -14.36 -14.22 -4.07
N GLU A 247 -14.74 -13.03 -3.59
CA GLU A 247 -14.20 -11.76 -4.09
C GLU A 247 -12.71 -11.60 -3.76
N ASP A 248 -12.18 -12.29 -2.73
CA ASP A 248 -10.76 -12.22 -2.39
C ASP A 248 -9.89 -12.93 -3.44
N GLU A 249 -10.37 -14.05 -4.00
CA GLU A 249 -9.75 -14.72 -5.15
C GLU A 249 -9.75 -13.81 -6.38
N LEU A 250 -10.86 -13.11 -6.65
CA LEU A 250 -10.92 -12.11 -7.73
C LEU A 250 -9.94 -10.95 -7.48
N LEU A 251 -9.87 -10.41 -6.26
CA LEU A 251 -8.96 -9.31 -5.94
C LEU A 251 -7.50 -9.72 -6.13
N ALA A 252 -7.12 -10.90 -5.66
CA ALA A 252 -5.78 -11.45 -5.87
C ALA A 252 -5.46 -11.63 -7.36
N TRP A 253 -6.43 -12.10 -8.14
CA TRP A 253 -6.32 -12.24 -9.59
C TRP A 253 -6.14 -10.89 -10.32
N LEU A 254 -6.94 -9.87 -9.98
CA LEU A 254 -6.83 -8.53 -10.57
C LEU A 254 -5.50 -7.87 -10.24
N ARG A 255 -4.98 -8.05 -9.01
CA ARG A 255 -3.65 -7.56 -8.61
C ARG A 255 -2.54 -8.22 -9.43
N LEU A 256 -2.63 -9.53 -9.65
CA LEU A 256 -1.68 -10.26 -10.49
C LEU A 256 -1.66 -9.70 -11.92
N LEU A 257 -2.83 -9.58 -12.55
CA LEU A 257 -2.93 -9.09 -13.93
C LEU A 257 -2.49 -7.63 -14.06
N ASN A 258 -2.92 -6.74 -13.15
CA ASN A 258 -2.49 -5.34 -13.18
C ASN A 258 -0.98 -5.17 -12.93
N GLY A 259 -0.39 -5.96 -12.02
CA GLY A 259 1.06 -5.98 -11.80
C GLY A 259 1.83 -6.42 -13.04
N GLY A 260 1.28 -7.37 -13.81
CA GLY A 260 1.78 -7.79 -15.12
C GLY A 260 1.42 -6.85 -16.29
N LYS A 261 0.70 -5.75 -16.04
CA LYS A 261 0.16 -4.83 -17.06
C LYS A 261 -0.85 -5.47 -18.04
N HIS A 262 -1.48 -6.55 -17.63
CA HIS A 262 -2.54 -7.25 -18.36
C HIS A 262 -3.92 -6.65 -18.03
N HIS A 263 -4.08 -5.35 -18.30
CA HIS A 263 -5.23 -4.58 -17.84
C HIS A 263 -6.54 -4.97 -18.55
N GLU A 264 -6.49 -5.35 -19.83
CA GLU A 264 -7.68 -5.74 -20.57
C GLU A 264 -8.20 -7.12 -20.13
N GLU A 265 -7.31 -8.04 -19.78
CA GLU A 265 -7.64 -9.32 -19.18
C GLU A 265 -8.26 -9.15 -17.78
N ALA A 266 -7.74 -8.19 -17.00
CA ALA A 266 -8.32 -7.82 -15.71
C ALA A 266 -9.73 -7.25 -15.88
N LEU A 267 -9.94 -6.35 -16.85
CA LEU A 267 -11.27 -5.80 -17.17
C LEU A 267 -12.25 -6.87 -17.64
N ARG A 268 -11.81 -7.81 -18.48
CA ARG A 268 -12.65 -8.94 -18.91
C ARG A 268 -13.04 -9.82 -17.72
N SER A 269 -12.12 -10.09 -16.80
CA SER A 269 -12.40 -10.84 -15.56
C SER A 269 -13.46 -10.15 -14.70
N VAL A 270 -13.34 -8.83 -14.52
CA VAL A 270 -14.33 -8.01 -13.80
C VAL A 270 -15.69 -8.04 -14.49
N GLN A 271 -15.74 -7.89 -15.82
CA GLN A 271 -16.99 -7.90 -16.57
C GLN A 271 -17.72 -9.24 -16.45
N THR A 272 -17.00 -10.36 -16.61
CA THR A 272 -17.55 -11.70 -16.43
C THR A 272 -18.06 -11.91 -15.00
N TRP A 273 -17.30 -11.46 -13.99
CA TRP A 273 -17.74 -11.51 -12.59
C TRP A 273 -19.06 -10.76 -12.38
N LEU A 274 -19.10 -9.48 -12.77
CA LEU A 274 -20.26 -8.61 -12.56
C LEU A 274 -21.51 -9.07 -13.32
N ALA A 275 -21.35 -9.75 -14.46
CA ALA A 275 -22.46 -10.35 -15.20
C ALA A 275 -23.14 -11.50 -14.42
N ARG A 276 -22.40 -12.19 -13.54
CA ARG A 276 -22.90 -13.27 -12.69
C ARG A 276 -23.31 -12.77 -11.31
N GLN A 277 -22.54 -11.83 -10.76
CA GLN A 277 -22.57 -11.39 -9.38
C GLN A 277 -22.37 -9.87 -9.32
N PRO A 278 -23.44 -9.07 -9.43
CA PRO A 278 -23.35 -7.62 -9.26
C PRO A 278 -22.79 -7.27 -7.88
N SER A 279 -21.70 -6.50 -7.85
CA SER A 279 -21.04 -6.09 -6.60
C SER A 279 -20.52 -4.66 -6.71
N LEU A 280 -20.86 -3.83 -5.72
CA LEU A 280 -20.36 -2.46 -5.63
C LEU A 280 -18.84 -2.44 -5.42
N THR A 281 -18.31 -3.35 -4.61
CA THR A 281 -16.88 -3.52 -4.37
C THR A 281 -16.15 -3.82 -5.67
N VAL A 282 -16.65 -4.76 -6.47
CA VAL A 282 -16.04 -5.13 -7.75
C VAL A 282 -16.17 -4.02 -8.80
N LYS A 283 -17.27 -3.27 -8.82
CA LYS A 283 -17.39 -2.05 -9.66
C LYS A 283 -16.36 -0.99 -9.27
N ARG A 284 -15.99 -0.85 -8.00
CA ARG A 284 -14.88 0.03 -7.59
C ARG A 284 -13.54 -0.47 -8.10
N TRP A 285 -13.25 -1.76 -7.95
CA TRP A 285 -12.02 -2.35 -8.49
C TRP A 285 -11.93 -2.21 -10.01
N GLN A 286 -13.05 -2.31 -10.73
CA GLN A 286 -13.10 -2.01 -12.16
C GLN A 286 -12.55 -0.62 -12.48
N ALA A 287 -12.98 0.40 -11.73
CA ALA A 287 -12.50 1.77 -11.93
C ALA A 287 -11.00 1.91 -11.63
N GLN A 288 -10.49 1.19 -10.62
CA GLN A 288 -9.05 1.16 -10.31
C GLN A 288 -8.24 0.46 -11.43
N VAL A 289 -8.78 -0.60 -12.03
CA VAL A 289 -8.20 -1.26 -13.20
C VAL A 289 -8.22 -0.32 -14.41
N LEU A 290 -9.33 0.39 -14.67
CA LEU A 290 -9.42 1.40 -15.73
C LEU A 290 -8.36 2.49 -15.56
N PHE A 291 -8.15 2.98 -14.34
CA PHE A 291 -7.09 3.95 -14.06
C PHE A 291 -5.70 3.38 -14.35
N SER A 292 -5.43 2.15 -13.91
CA SER A 292 -4.16 1.45 -14.19
C SER A 292 -3.93 1.24 -15.69
N ALA A 293 -5.00 1.08 -16.47
CA ALA A 293 -4.98 0.98 -17.92
C ALA A 293 -4.78 2.33 -18.65
N ASN A 294 -4.54 3.42 -17.93
CA ASN A 294 -4.53 4.80 -18.44
C ASN A 294 -5.87 5.26 -19.05
N ARG A 295 -6.98 4.59 -18.72
CA ARG A 295 -8.36 4.96 -19.12
C ARG A 295 -8.99 5.85 -18.05
N THR A 296 -8.27 6.92 -17.70
CA THR A 296 -8.60 7.82 -16.58
C THR A 296 -9.99 8.43 -16.69
N ALA A 297 -10.40 8.85 -17.89
CA ALA A 297 -11.71 9.47 -18.09
C ALA A 297 -12.86 8.50 -17.76
N GLU A 298 -12.75 7.24 -18.18
CA GLU A 298 -13.74 6.20 -17.90
C GLU A 298 -13.74 5.83 -16.41
N SER A 299 -12.56 5.74 -15.79
CA SER A 299 -12.43 5.50 -14.35
C SER A 299 -13.15 6.57 -13.52
N LEU A 300 -12.89 7.85 -13.80
CA LEU A 300 -13.54 8.97 -13.11
C LEU A 300 -15.05 8.97 -13.34
N GLN A 301 -15.50 8.83 -14.59
CA GLN A 301 -16.92 8.79 -14.93
C GLN A 301 -17.64 7.68 -14.15
N GLN A 302 -17.03 6.51 -14.05
CA GLN A 302 -17.59 5.38 -13.31
C GLN A 302 -17.65 5.67 -11.80
N LEU A 303 -16.58 6.19 -11.20
CA LEU A 303 -16.55 6.51 -9.77
C LEU A 303 -17.51 7.63 -9.41
N GLU A 304 -17.66 8.65 -10.26
CA GLU A 304 -18.64 9.72 -10.10
C GLU A 304 -20.07 9.16 -10.11
N ALA A 305 -20.40 8.30 -11.07
CA ALA A 305 -21.71 7.64 -11.13
C ALA A 305 -21.95 6.76 -9.88
N LEU A 306 -20.95 6.00 -9.45
CA LEU A 306 -21.04 5.17 -8.24
C LEU A 306 -21.26 6.02 -6.98
N LEU A 307 -20.61 7.17 -6.86
CA LEU A 307 -20.76 8.08 -5.73
C LEU A 307 -22.13 8.78 -5.76
N GLN A 308 -22.64 9.14 -6.95
CA GLN A 308 -24.00 9.68 -7.09
C GLN A 308 -25.07 8.65 -6.68
N GLU A 309 -24.91 7.39 -7.07
CA GLU A 309 -25.81 6.30 -6.67
C GLU A 309 -25.66 5.93 -5.18
N ASN A 310 -24.46 6.10 -4.62
CA ASN A 310 -24.12 5.71 -3.25
C ASN A 310 -23.42 6.86 -2.49
N PRO A 311 -24.11 7.97 -2.18
CA PRO A 311 -23.45 9.19 -1.65
C PRO A 311 -22.77 9.04 -0.29
N GLN A 312 -23.07 7.95 0.44
CA GLN A 312 -22.48 7.65 1.75
C GLN A 312 -21.36 6.61 1.68
N ASP A 313 -21.07 6.05 0.49
CA ASP A 313 -19.97 5.09 0.33
C ASP A 313 -18.63 5.83 0.25
N MET A 314 -18.01 5.99 1.41
CA MET A 314 -16.73 6.67 1.60
C MET A 314 -15.57 5.99 0.83
N ARG A 315 -15.71 4.70 0.60
CA ARG A 315 -14.78 3.87 -0.16
C ARG A 315 -14.74 4.33 -1.63
N VAL A 316 -15.89 4.62 -2.26
CA VAL A 316 -15.94 5.23 -3.60
C VAL A 316 -15.30 6.62 -3.58
N ALA A 317 -15.62 7.44 -2.58
CA ALA A 317 -15.04 8.78 -2.43
C ALA A 317 -13.52 8.75 -2.30
N PHE A 318 -12.95 7.74 -1.61
CA PHE A 318 -11.50 7.58 -1.48
C PHE A 318 -10.81 7.21 -2.78
N ASP A 319 -11.42 6.34 -3.60
CA ASP A 319 -10.87 6.00 -4.90
C ASP A 319 -10.89 7.22 -5.83
N LEU A 320 -12.02 7.94 -5.88
CA LEU A 320 -12.17 9.14 -6.68
C LEU A 320 -11.23 10.25 -6.23
N GLY A 321 -11.10 10.44 -4.91
CA GLY A 321 -10.22 11.42 -4.30
C GLY A 321 -8.75 11.15 -4.58
N GLY A 322 -8.31 9.91 -4.34
CA GLY A 322 -6.94 9.48 -4.61
C GLY A 322 -6.56 9.53 -6.10
N ILE A 323 -7.45 9.11 -7.00
CA ILE A 323 -7.23 9.23 -8.44
C ILE A 323 -7.17 10.70 -8.87
N SER A 324 -8.07 11.55 -8.37
CA SER A 324 -8.08 12.99 -8.68
C SER A 324 -6.76 13.68 -8.31
N GLN A 325 -6.18 13.31 -7.16
CA GLN A 325 -4.86 13.79 -6.75
C GLN A 325 -3.75 13.32 -7.69
N SER A 326 -3.77 12.03 -8.02
CA SER A 326 -2.76 11.39 -8.88
C SER A 326 -2.67 12.05 -10.26
N ILE A 327 -3.76 12.63 -10.76
CA ILE A 327 -3.83 13.33 -12.05
C ILE A 327 -3.68 14.85 -11.93
N GLY A 328 -3.27 15.35 -10.76
CA GLY A 328 -3.02 16.78 -10.54
C GLY A 328 -4.28 17.64 -10.43
N LYS A 329 -5.43 17.04 -10.10
CA LYS A 329 -6.70 17.74 -9.83
C LYS A 329 -7.02 17.74 -8.32
N PRO A 330 -6.27 18.50 -7.50
CA PRO A 330 -6.38 18.45 -6.04
C PRO A 330 -7.74 18.93 -5.53
N ARG A 331 -8.38 19.91 -6.18
CA ARG A 331 -9.67 20.47 -5.73
C ARG A 331 -10.81 19.43 -5.79
N PRO A 332 -11.07 18.77 -6.93
CA PRO A 332 -12.03 17.65 -6.96
C PRO A 332 -11.74 16.57 -5.92
N GLY A 333 -10.45 16.29 -5.66
CA GLY A 333 -10.06 15.32 -4.64
C GLY A 333 -10.49 15.71 -3.21
N ALA A 334 -10.44 17.00 -2.86
CA ALA A 334 -10.94 17.49 -1.57
C ALA A 334 -12.46 17.48 -1.51
N GLU A 335 -13.13 17.96 -2.57
CA GLU A 335 -14.59 18.11 -2.63
C GLU A 335 -15.33 16.78 -2.38
N VAL A 336 -14.74 15.64 -2.76
CA VAL A 336 -15.36 14.32 -2.53
C VAL A 336 -15.24 13.81 -1.09
N VAL A 337 -14.25 14.26 -0.31
CA VAL A 337 -14.04 13.81 1.09
C VAL A 337 -14.55 14.83 2.12
N GLU A 338 -14.65 16.11 1.75
CA GLU A 338 -15.11 17.20 2.63
C GLU A 338 -16.48 16.95 3.29
N PRO A 339 -17.52 16.44 2.60
CA PRO A 339 -18.81 16.16 3.24
C PRO A 339 -18.71 15.12 4.37
N PHE A 340 -17.85 14.12 4.21
CA PHE A 340 -17.65 13.07 5.21
C PHE A 340 -16.93 13.61 6.44
N LEU A 341 -15.89 14.43 6.23
CA LEU A 341 -15.15 15.10 7.30
C LEU A 341 -16.04 16.07 8.07
N ALA A 342 -16.87 16.86 7.38
CA ALA A 342 -17.85 17.76 8.00
C ALA A 342 -18.92 17.01 8.82
N GLY A 343 -19.27 15.79 8.40
CA GLY A 343 -20.15 14.87 9.14
C GLY A 343 -19.50 14.17 10.34
N GLY A 344 -18.23 14.48 10.67
CA GLY A 344 -17.49 13.90 11.79
C GLY A 344 -16.76 12.59 11.49
N ASN A 345 -16.76 12.12 10.24
CA ASN A 345 -16.05 10.90 9.86
C ASN A 345 -14.58 11.20 9.52
N GLU A 346 -13.79 11.45 10.56
CA GLU A 346 -12.35 11.66 10.46
C GLU A 346 -11.60 10.33 10.40
N SER A 347 -11.44 9.78 9.19
CA SER A 347 -10.51 8.67 8.95
C SER A 347 -9.17 9.19 8.44
N THR A 348 -8.09 8.48 8.75
CA THR A 348 -6.74 8.74 8.23
C THR A 348 -6.76 8.95 6.72
N ARG A 349 -7.44 8.08 5.96
CA ARG A 349 -7.47 8.17 4.50
C ARG A 349 -8.18 9.44 4.00
N ALA A 350 -9.31 9.82 4.60
CA ALA A 350 -10.03 11.04 4.25
C ALA A 350 -9.17 12.30 4.51
N LEU A 351 -8.51 12.35 5.66
CA LEU A 351 -7.63 13.45 6.05
C LEU A 351 -6.38 13.52 5.17
N MET A 352 -5.79 12.38 4.81
CA MET A 352 -4.67 12.34 3.86
C MET A 352 -5.08 12.86 2.49
N ILE A 353 -6.28 12.49 1.99
CA ILE A 353 -6.80 13.05 0.75
C ILE A 353 -7.00 14.57 0.90
N LEU A 354 -7.67 15.05 1.96
CA LEU A 354 -7.82 16.50 2.11
C LEU A 354 -6.48 17.24 2.21
N GLY A 355 -5.53 16.71 2.97
CA GLY A 355 -4.21 17.30 3.17
C GLY A 355 -3.36 17.34 1.90
N GLU A 356 -3.30 16.24 1.14
CA GLU A 356 -2.58 16.21 -0.15
C GLU A 356 -3.25 17.12 -1.19
N SER A 357 -4.57 17.23 -1.16
CA SER A 357 -5.30 18.21 -1.97
C SER A 357 -4.96 19.65 -1.57
N GLN A 358 -4.80 19.94 -0.29
CA GLN A 358 -4.33 21.25 0.19
C GLN A 358 -2.87 21.50 -0.23
N MET A 359 -1.99 20.50 -0.17
CA MET A 359 -0.61 20.59 -0.66
C MET A 359 -0.55 20.93 -2.15
N GLY A 360 -1.33 20.24 -2.97
CA GLY A 360 -1.41 20.48 -4.43
C GLY A 360 -1.95 21.88 -4.79
N ARG A 361 -2.68 22.51 -3.87
CA ARG A 361 -3.16 23.90 -3.99
C ARG A 361 -2.21 24.93 -3.36
N LYS A 362 -1.10 24.48 -2.75
CA LYS A 362 -0.16 25.29 -1.95
C LYS A 362 -0.75 25.87 -0.66
N HIS A 363 -1.83 25.27 -0.17
CA HIS A 363 -2.43 25.61 1.13
C HIS A 363 -1.65 24.92 2.27
N TYR A 364 -0.34 25.20 2.38
CA TYR A 364 0.57 24.42 3.24
C TYR A 364 0.22 24.50 4.73
N ARG A 365 -0.37 25.62 5.17
CA ARG A 365 -0.78 25.81 6.57
C ARG A 365 -1.96 24.89 6.93
N GLU A 366 -3.00 24.89 6.11
CA GLU A 366 -4.14 24.00 6.28
C GLU A 366 -3.74 22.55 6.07
N ALA A 367 -2.89 22.27 5.07
CA ALA A 367 -2.35 20.93 4.84
C ALA A 367 -1.67 20.39 6.10
N LYS A 368 -0.78 21.17 6.71
CA LYS A 368 -0.13 20.80 7.97
C LYS A 368 -1.14 20.50 9.07
N ALA A 369 -2.11 21.39 9.29
CA ALA A 369 -3.14 21.18 10.31
C ALA A 369 -3.99 19.92 10.04
N THR A 370 -4.29 19.64 8.78
CA THR A 370 -5.02 18.43 8.36
C THR A 370 -4.19 17.17 8.57
N PHE A 371 -2.90 17.18 8.25
CA PHE A 371 -2.00 16.06 8.52
C PHE A 371 -1.75 15.85 10.02
N GLU A 372 -1.69 16.92 10.81
CA GLU A 372 -1.62 16.82 12.28
C GLU A 372 -2.90 16.18 12.86
N ARG A 373 -4.08 16.48 12.29
CA ARG A 373 -5.31 15.73 12.61
C ARG A 373 -5.21 14.26 12.23
N ALA A 374 -4.67 13.94 11.04
CA ALA A 374 -4.46 12.55 10.62
C ALA A 374 -3.51 11.80 11.57
N SER A 375 -2.44 12.48 12.02
CA SER A 375 -1.46 11.98 12.99
C SER A 375 -2.09 11.74 14.37
N GLY A 376 -3.13 12.52 14.73
CA GLY A 376 -3.94 12.26 15.91
C GLY A 376 -4.78 10.98 15.83
N VAL A 377 -5.15 10.54 14.62
CA VAL A 377 -5.90 9.29 14.39
C VAL A 377 -4.96 8.07 14.38
N ASP A 378 -3.83 8.17 13.66
CA ASP A 378 -2.79 7.14 13.63
C ASP A 378 -1.39 7.75 13.83
N PRO A 379 -0.89 7.80 15.08
CA PRO A 379 0.42 8.40 15.36
C PRO A 379 1.62 7.61 14.82
N ALA A 380 1.45 6.30 14.54
CA ALA A 380 2.56 5.42 14.15
C ALA A 380 2.76 5.36 12.63
N ASP A 381 1.84 5.92 11.84
CA ASP A 381 1.91 5.90 10.38
C ASP A 381 3.02 6.82 9.85
N GLU A 382 4.05 6.21 9.25
CA GLU A 382 5.20 6.93 8.69
C GLU A 382 4.83 7.88 7.54
N GLU A 383 3.82 7.53 6.72
CA GLU A 383 3.37 8.35 5.59
C GLU A 383 2.77 9.66 6.10
N ILE A 384 1.97 9.60 7.17
CA ILE A 384 1.40 10.79 7.81
C ILE A 384 2.52 11.65 8.40
N GLN A 385 3.47 11.05 9.13
CA GLN A 385 4.56 11.81 9.72
C GLN A 385 5.43 12.49 8.65
N ASP A 386 5.66 11.82 7.52
CA ASP A 386 6.31 12.42 6.36
C ASP A 386 5.48 13.57 5.77
N ALA A 387 4.16 13.42 5.65
CA ALA A 387 3.29 14.48 5.16
C ALA A 387 3.34 15.74 6.06
N VAL A 388 3.33 15.57 7.39
CA VAL A 388 3.51 16.66 8.36
C VAL A 388 4.88 17.34 8.19
N ARG A 389 5.95 16.54 8.02
CA ARG A 389 7.30 17.07 7.77
C ARG A 389 7.38 17.85 6.46
N ARG A 390 6.83 17.31 5.37
CA ARG A 390 6.78 17.97 4.06
C ARG A 390 6.04 19.30 4.14
N ALA A 391 4.86 19.32 4.74
CA ALA A 391 4.07 20.54 4.90
C ALA A 391 4.80 21.58 5.78
N SER A 392 5.45 21.14 6.87
CA SER A 392 6.25 22.01 7.74
C SER A 392 7.47 22.60 7.02
N ALA A 393 8.19 21.79 6.24
CA ALA A 393 9.34 22.24 5.47
C ALA A 393 8.96 23.29 4.41
N LEU A 394 7.80 23.15 3.76
CA LEU A 394 7.32 24.12 2.78
C LEU A 394 6.84 25.45 3.39
N LEU A 395 6.38 25.42 4.65
CA LEU A 395 6.09 26.64 5.41
C LEU A 395 7.39 27.38 5.80
N GLY A 396 8.47 26.65 6.09
CA GLY A 396 9.75 27.22 6.53
C GLY A 396 9.70 27.88 7.91
N GLU A 397 10.80 28.53 8.30
CA GLU A 397 10.91 29.29 9.57
C GLU A 397 10.55 30.78 9.42
N GLY A 398 9.82 31.14 8.37
CA GLY A 398 9.59 32.54 7.96
C GLY A 398 8.99 33.41 9.07
N ASN A 399 9.68 34.51 9.41
CA ASN A 399 9.16 35.48 10.36
C ASN A 399 8.04 36.31 9.74
N ASN A 400 6.80 36.03 10.15
CA ASN A 400 5.60 36.73 9.68
C ASN A 400 5.44 38.15 10.24
N SER A 401 6.25 38.60 11.20
CA SER A 401 6.06 39.92 11.80
C SER A 401 6.23 41.05 10.78
N GLY A 402 7.18 40.91 9.85
CA GLY A 402 7.53 41.95 8.88
C GLY A 402 6.48 42.22 7.80
N ILE A 403 5.50 41.32 7.62
CA ILE A 403 4.43 41.44 6.61
C ILE A 403 3.11 41.96 7.20
N ARG A 404 3.09 42.26 8.50
CA ARG A 404 1.90 42.74 9.22
C ARG A 404 1.85 44.26 9.33
N ASP A 405 2.99 44.93 9.22
CA ASP A 405 3.09 46.38 9.30
C ASP A 405 2.61 47.01 8.00
N PRO A 406 1.52 47.81 8.01
CA PRO A 406 0.96 48.38 6.79
C PRO A 406 1.95 49.29 6.06
N LEU A 407 1.95 49.19 4.73
CA LEU A 407 2.59 50.14 3.82
C LEU A 407 1.51 50.89 3.03
N ASP A 408 1.58 52.22 2.98
CA ASP A 408 0.63 52.98 2.17
C ASP A 408 0.79 52.65 0.68
N PRO A 409 -0.28 52.29 -0.03
CA PRO A 409 -0.19 51.98 -1.43
C PRO A 409 0.12 53.24 -2.25
N VAL A 410 0.94 53.08 -3.29
CA VAL A 410 1.12 54.06 -4.34
C VAL A 410 -0.07 53.97 -5.29
N ASN A 411 -1.06 54.84 -5.06
CA ASN A 411 -2.29 54.88 -5.83
C ASN A 411 -2.06 55.18 -7.31
N ILE A 412 -2.87 54.56 -8.17
CA ILE A 412 -2.95 54.93 -9.58
C ILE A 412 -3.59 56.32 -9.66
N PRO A 413 -2.95 57.32 -10.33
CA PRO A 413 -3.55 58.65 -10.47
C PRO A 413 -4.92 58.59 -11.15
N GLU A 414 -5.88 59.38 -10.69
CA GLU A 414 -7.27 59.35 -11.17
C GLU A 414 -7.38 59.49 -12.69
N ALA A 415 -6.59 60.39 -13.31
CA ALA A 415 -6.55 60.53 -14.76
C ALA A 415 -6.15 59.23 -15.49
N VAL A 416 -5.25 58.45 -14.90
CA VAL A 416 -4.81 57.15 -15.43
C VAL A 416 -5.86 56.08 -15.17
N ALA A 417 -6.43 56.04 -13.96
CA ALA A 417 -7.50 55.12 -13.61
C ALA A 417 -8.72 55.28 -14.53
N SER A 418 -9.16 56.51 -14.76
CA SER A 418 -10.24 56.85 -15.69
C SER A 418 -9.93 56.44 -17.13
N ALA A 419 -8.71 56.66 -17.61
CA ALA A 419 -8.29 56.25 -18.95
C ALA A 419 -8.26 54.71 -19.12
N LEU A 420 -7.92 53.98 -18.05
CA LEU A 420 -7.93 52.52 -18.03
C LEU A 420 -9.36 51.97 -17.98
N ALA A 421 -10.25 52.58 -17.19
CA ALA A 421 -11.66 52.17 -17.07
C ALA A 421 -12.42 52.27 -18.41
N VAL A 422 -12.22 53.35 -19.17
CA VAL A 422 -12.84 53.56 -20.50
C VAL A 422 -12.44 52.47 -21.52
N GLN A 423 -11.30 51.80 -21.33
CA GLN A 423 -10.81 50.79 -22.26
C GLN A 423 -11.18 49.35 -21.90
N GLN A 424 -11.72 49.10 -20.70
CA GLN A 424 -12.03 47.74 -20.22
C GLN A 424 -13.16 47.03 -20.98
N GLY A 425 -14.00 47.76 -21.73
CA GLY A 425 -15.10 47.20 -22.52
C GLY A 425 -14.77 46.78 -23.97
N ARG A 426 -13.50 46.52 -24.31
CA ARG A 426 -13.06 46.23 -25.70
C ARG A 426 -12.18 44.97 -25.82
N MET A 427 -12.52 43.89 -25.12
CA MET A 427 -11.85 42.60 -25.31
C MET A 427 -12.53 41.84 -26.46
N PRO A 428 -11.81 41.43 -27.53
CA PRO A 428 -12.38 40.61 -28.60
C PRO A 428 -12.95 39.29 -28.05
N GLU A 429 -14.03 38.77 -28.66
CA GLU A 429 -14.76 37.58 -28.19
C GLU A 429 -13.88 36.32 -28.04
N ASP A 430 -12.80 36.19 -28.81
CA ASP A 430 -11.89 35.03 -28.77
C ASP A 430 -10.51 35.32 -28.13
N PHE A 431 -10.30 36.52 -27.58
CA PHE A 431 -8.96 36.95 -27.14
C PHE A 431 -8.34 36.05 -26.07
N ALA A 432 -9.17 35.43 -25.24
CA ALA A 432 -8.73 34.57 -24.15
C ALA A 432 -9.02 33.08 -24.40
N ALA A 433 -9.40 32.70 -25.63
CA ALA A 433 -9.70 31.32 -25.98
C ALA A 433 -8.48 30.41 -25.72
N GLY A 434 -8.69 29.32 -24.98
CA GLY A 434 -7.63 28.35 -24.63
C GLY A 434 -6.68 28.79 -23.52
N HIS A 435 -6.88 29.96 -22.90
CA HIS A 435 -6.06 30.40 -21.76
C HIS A 435 -6.78 30.21 -20.42
N PRO A 436 -6.06 29.86 -19.34
CA PRO A 436 -6.67 29.63 -18.01
C PRO A 436 -7.17 30.92 -17.35
N SER A 437 -6.61 32.07 -17.74
CA SER A 437 -6.93 33.39 -17.21
C SER A 437 -6.56 34.50 -18.19
N VAL A 438 -7.10 35.71 -17.98
CA VAL A 438 -6.76 36.91 -18.75
C VAL A 438 -6.52 38.11 -17.83
N ALA A 439 -5.43 38.83 -18.05
CA ALA A 439 -5.08 40.02 -17.27
C ALA A 439 -5.88 41.23 -17.77
N LEU A 440 -6.83 41.70 -16.95
CA LEU A 440 -7.64 42.90 -17.21
C LEU A 440 -6.92 44.20 -16.82
N LEU A 441 -6.07 44.16 -15.79
CA LEU A 441 -5.23 45.27 -15.37
C LEU A 441 -3.86 44.77 -14.92
N ARG A 442 -2.81 45.47 -15.37
CA ARG A 442 -1.45 45.28 -14.87
C ARG A 442 -0.73 46.63 -14.80
N ALA A 443 -0.73 47.24 -13.62
CA ALA A 443 -0.08 48.53 -13.39
C ALA A 443 0.89 48.46 -12.19
N THR A 444 1.93 49.29 -12.21
CA THR A 444 2.83 49.47 -11.07
C THR A 444 2.93 50.96 -10.78
N GLY A 445 2.50 51.37 -9.59
CA GLY A 445 2.69 52.72 -9.08
C GLY A 445 4.07 52.84 -8.44
N TRP A 446 4.78 53.94 -8.67
CA TRP A 446 6.06 54.24 -8.04
C TRP A 446 5.99 55.57 -7.28
N HIS A 447 6.49 55.58 -6.06
CA HIS A 447 6.76 56.76 -5.27
C HIS A 447 8.27 56.86 -5.05
N PHE A 448 8.88 57.89 -5.63
CA PHE A 448 10.31 58.14 -5.56
C PHE A 448 10.54 59.58 -5.08
N GLU A 449 11.42 59.71 -4.09
CA GLU A 449 11.98 60.98 -3.64
C GLU A 449 13.46 60.72 -3.35
N SER A 450 14.34 61.54 -3.93
CA SER A 450 15.79 61.35 -3.80
C SER A 450 16.21 61.34 -2.34
N GLY A 451 16.97 60.31 -1.93
CA GLY A 451 17.41 60.15 -0.55
C GLY A 451 16.35 59.58 0.40
N LYS A 452 15.21 59.09 -0.12
CA LYS A 452 14.22 58.34 0.65
C LYS A 452 14.05 56.92 0.12
N PRO A 453 13.52 55.99 0.95
CA PRO A 453 13.07 54.68 0.52
C PRO A 453 12.17 54.74 -0.72
N LEU A 454 12.48 53.91 -1.71
CA LEU A 454 11.63 53.75 -2.88
C LEU A 454 10.44 52.85 -2.55
N ARG A 455 9.24 53.27 -2.93
CA ARG A 455 8.02 52.48 -2.72
C ARG A 455 7.31 52.21 -4.04
N LYS A 456 6.91 50.96 -4.25
CA LYS A 456 6.17 50.51 -5.45
C LYS A 456 4.93 49.71 -5.05
N THR A 457 3.83 49.90 -5.77
CA THR A 457 2.61 49.10 -5.58
C THR A 457 2.22 48.42 -6.87
N LEU A 458 2.06 47.10 -6.79
CA LEU A 458 1.64 46.24 -7.88
C LEU A 458 0.12 46.14 -7.88
N HIS A 459 -0.52 46.72 -8.89
CA HIS A 459 -1.98 46.67 -9.08
C HIS A 459 -2.32 45.64 -10.15
N ARG A 460 -3.11 44.62 -9.82
CA ARG A 460 -3.60 43.62 -10.79
C ARG A 460 -5.10 43.43 -10.72
N ARG A 461 -5.65 43.11 -11.89
CA ARG A 461 -6.97 42.53 -12.04
C ARG A 461 -6.89 41.43 -13.08
N THR A 462 -7.29 40.22 -12.71
CA THR A 462 -7.26 39.06 -13.59
C THR A 462 -8.62 38.37 -13.59
N GLN A 463 -9.16 38.07 -14.77
CA GLN A 463 -10.33 37.20 -14.90
C GLN A 463 -9.87 35.75 -15.03
N VAL A 464 -10.46 34.87 -14.23
CA VAL A 464 -10.20 33.43 -14.23
C VAL A 464 -11.20 32.75 -15.16
N LEU A 465 -10.71 31.89 -16.05
CA LEU A 465 -11.52 31.33 -17.15
C LEU A 465 -11.75 29.84 -17.02
N THR A 466 -10.79 29.11 -16.43
CA THR A 466 -10.85 27.65 -16.33
C THR A 466 -10.55 27.16 -14.91
N PRO A 467 -10.86 25.90 -14.56
CA PRO A 467 -10.47 25.31 -13.27
C PRO A 467 -8.96 25.34 -13.03
N GLU A 468 -8.14 25.19 -14.08
CA GLU A 468 -6.68 25.31 -14.00
C GLU A 468 -6.28 26.73 -13.58
N GLY A 469 -6.92 27.75 -14.14
CA GLY A 469 -6.74 29.14 -13.71
C GLY A 469 -7.19 29.36 -12.27
N ALA A 470 -8.29 28.73 -11.85
CA ALA A 470 -8.74 28.83 -10.47
C ALA A 470 -7.73 28.24 -9.49
N GLN A 471 -7.07 27.14 -9.87
CA GLN A 471 -5.96 26.57 -9.10
C GLN A 471 -4.74 27.50 -9.09
N GLU A 472 -4.34 28.04 -10.26
CA GLU A 472 -3.20 28.97 -10.37
C GLU A 472 -3.36 30.20 -9.48
N TYR A 473 -4.56 30.77 -9.41
CA TYR A 473 -4.85 31.98 -8.65
C TYR A 473 -5.36 31.74 -7.23
N SER A 474 -5.51 30.48 -6.80
CA SER A 474 -5.85 30.14 -5.40
C SER A 474 -4.75 30.52 -4.41
N THR A 475 -3.54 30.79 -4.91
CA THR A 475 -2.38 31.24 -4.15
C THR A 475 -1.63 32.30 -4.96
N LEU A 476 -1.20 33.38 -4.31
CA LEU A 476 -0.29 34.38 -4.89
C LEU A 476 1.06 34.34 -4.16
N GLU A 477 2.15 34.37 -4.92
CA GLU A 477 3.50 34.29 -4.38
C GLU A 477 4.33 35.49 -4.86
N PHE A 478 5.00 36.16 -3.92
CA PHE A 478 5.82 37.33 -4.18
C PHE A 478 7.22 37.13 -3.57
N PRO A 479 8.25 36.88 -4.38
CA PRO A 479 9.62 36.84 -3.89
C PRO A 479 10.05 38.25 -3.44
N PHE A 480 10.76 38.33 -2.32
CA PHE A 480 11.34 39.55 -1.77
C PHE A 480 12.55 39.22 -0.89
N ASP A 481 13.49 40.15 -0.77
CA ASP A 481 14.59 40.04 0.20
C ASP A 481 14.16 40.73 1.51
N PRO A 482 13.95 40.01 2.63
CA PRO A 482 13.52 40.62 3.88
C PRO A 482 14.55 41.58 4.51
N LEU A 483 15.83 41.49 4.10
CA LEU A 483 16.90 42.39 4.54
C LEU A 483 16.95 43.69 3.74
N ALA A 484 16.50 43.67 2.48
CA ALA A 484 16.51 44.82 1.59
C ALA A 484 15.13 45.45 1.38
N GLU A 485 14.04 44.70 1.55
CA GLU A 485 12.67 45.11 1.23
C GLU A 485 11.72 44.90 2.44
N ARG A 486 10.69 45.74 2.51
CA ARG A 486 9.45 45.51 3.24
C ARG A 486 8.36 45.21 2.22
N ILE A 487 7.47 44.29 2.52
CA ILE A 487 6.35 43.93 1.63
C ILE A 487 5.06 43.85 2.43
N TYR A 488 3.96 44.33 1.84
CA TYR A 488 2.66 44.35 2.48
C TYR A 488 1.55 44.02 1.47
N MET A 489 0.66 43.12 1.86
CA MET A 489 -0.58 42.84 1.12
C MET A 489 -1.62 43.91 1.44
N ASN A 490 -1.81 44.88 0.55
CA ASN A 490 -2.78 45.95 0.76
C ASN A 490 -4.22 45.46 0.60
N ARG A 491 -4.47 44.67 -0.44
CA ARG A 491 -5.81 44.24 -0.82
C ARG A 491 -5.75 43.01 -1.71
N VAL A 492 -6.59 42.01 -1.45
CA VAL A 492 -6.84 40.88 -2.36
C VAL A 492 -8.32 40.53 -2.25
N GLU A 493 -9.04 40.66 -3.37
CA GLU A 493 -10.47 40.42 -3.47
C GLU A 493 -10.77 39.50 -4.65
N VAL A 494 -11.77 38.64 -4.47
CA VAL A 494 -12.36 37.84 -5.53
C VAL A 494 -13.78 38.30 -5.75
N LYS A 495 -14.12 38.60 -6.99
CA LYS A 495 -15.44 39.09 -7.41
C LYS A 495 -16.09 38.11 -8.39
N ASP A 496 -17.39 37.91 -8.27
CA ASP A 496 -18.17 37.17 -9.27
C ASP A 496 -18.33 37.96 -10.57
N GLU A 497 -19.06 37.38 -11.53
CA GLU A 497 -19.34 37.99 -12.85
C GLU A 497 -20.17 39.28 -12.73
N ASP A 498 -20.99 39.40 -11.69
CA ASP A 498 -21.79 40.59 -11.37
C ASP A 498 -20.96 41.68 -10.64
N GLY A 499 -19.68 41.41 -10.35
CA GLY A 499 -18.77 42.30 -9.63
C GLY A 499 -18.96 42.31 -8.11
N ARG A 500 -19.75 41.40 -7.55
CA ARG A 500 -19.94 41.26 -6.09
C ARG A 500 -18.75 40.52 -5.50
N THR A 501 -18.32 40.96 -4.32
CA THR A 501 -17.18 40.32 -3.63
C THR A 501 -17.62 38.98 -3.03
N ILE A 502 -16.97 37.90 -3.45
CA ILE A 502 -17.19 36.52 -2.99
C ILE A 502 -16.02 35.96 -2.16
N GLY A 503 -14.89 36.66 -2.14
CA GLY A 503 -13.73 36.31 -1.33
C GLY A 503 -12.85 37.52 -1.04
N VAL A 504 -12.24 37.54 0.14
CA VAL A 504 -11.27 38.58 0.55
C VAL A 504 -10.15 37.89 1.32
N ALA A 505 -8.89 38.03 0.88
CA ALA A 505 -7.76 37.57 1.67
C ALA A 505 -7.41 38.61 2.74
N ARG A 506 -7.18 38.14 3.95
CA ARG A 506 -6.75 38.95 5.10
C ARG A 506 -5.28 38.71 5.41
N VAL A 507 -4.72 39.54 6.28
CA VAL A 507 -3.29 39.44 6.66
C VAL A 507 -2.97 38.06 7.26
N GLU A 508 -3.95 37.41 7.89
CA GLU A 508 -3.83 36.05 8.43
C GLU A 508 -3.68 34.99 7.33
N ASP A 509 -4.21 35.23 6.13
CA ASP A 509 -4.11 34.35 4.96
C ASP A 509 -2.74 34.48 4.26
N ALA A 510 -1.90 35.40 4.74
CA ALA A 510 -0.54 35.61 4.27
C ALA A 510 0.51 35.04 5.24
N TYR A 511 1.62 34.55 4.72
CA TYR A 511 2.81 34.17 5.48
C TYR A 511 4.07 34.24 4.64
N VAL A 512 5.21 34.25 5.32
CA VAL A 512 6.53 34.20 4.74
C VAL A 512 7.01 32.76 4.76
N ARG A 513 7.52 32.28 3.62
CA ARG A 513 8.21 31.00 3.50
C ARG A 513 9.56 31.17 2.83
N ASP A 514 10.43 30.18 3.00
CA ASP A 514 11.74 30.16 2.35
C ASP A 514 11.61 29.89 0.84
N GLU A 515 12.45 30.56 0.04
CA GLU A 515 12.59 30.22 -1.37
C GLU A 515 13.43 28.94 -1.52
N ALA A 516 12.87 27.92 -2.17
CA ALA A 516 13.53 26.63 -2.32
C ALA A 516 14.58 26.67 -3.44
N GLY A 517 15.80 26.17 -3.17
CA GLY A 517 16.81 25.88 -4.18
C GLY A 517 17.93 26.91 -4.37
N ALA A 518 18.00 27.96 -3.54
CA ALA A 518 19.13 28.89 -3.55
C ALA A 518 20.09 28.57 -2.40
N GLU A 519 21.24 27.95 -2.70
CA GLU A 519 22.33 27.81 -1.74
C GLU A 519 22.78 29.22 -1.30
N ALA A 520 22.50 29.56 -0.03
CA ALA A 520 22.84 30.83 0.62
C ALA A 520 22.13 32.10 0.09
N SER A 521 20.83 32.04 -0.22
CA SER A 521 20.01 33.26 -0.35
C SER A 521 19.18 33.54 0.92
N HIS A 522 19.05 34.83 1.28
CA HIS A 522 18.10 35.30 2.29
C HIS A 522 16.69 35.51 1.73
N ASP A 523 16.50 35.30 0.42
CA ASP A 523 15.23 35.51 -0.27
C ASP A 523 14.09 34.72 0.37
N LYS A 524 12.95 35.38 0.47
CA LYS A 524 11.70 34.84 0.99
C LYS A 524 10.59 35.03 0.00
N ILE A 525 9.53 34.26 0.19
CA ILE A 525 8.31 34.37 -0.58
C ILE A 525 7.19 34.81 0.36
N LEU A 526 6.58 35.97 0.10
CA LEU A 526 5.27 36.30 0.64
C LEU A 526 4.25 35.44 -0.09
N HIS A 527 3.67 34.49 0.64
CA HIS A 527 2.65 33.58 0.18
C HIS A 527 1.29 34.06 0.67
N ILE A 528 0.31 34.20 -0.23
CA ILE A 528 -1.03 34.67 0.08
C ILE A 528 -2.04 33.66 -0.44
N GLN A 529 -2.88 33.13 0.45
CA GLN A 529 -3.99 32.29 0.07
C GLN A 529 -5.17 33.15 -0.38
N VAL A 530 -5.78 32.79 -1.50
CA VAL A 530 -6.88 33.55 -2.11
C VAL A 530 -8.18 32.76 -2.00
N PRO A 531 -9.11 33.15 -1.12
CA PRO A 531 -10.36 32.42 -0.94
C PRO A 531 -11.35 32.69 -2.08
N GLY A 532 -12.15 31.69 -2.43
CA GLY A 532 -13.30 31.84 -3.35
C GLY A 532 -12.97 31.88 -4.84
N VAL A 533 -11.74 31.58 -5.25
CA VAL A 533 -11.36 31.56 -6.67
C VAL A 533 -12.06 30.41 -7.42
N GLN A 534 -12.73 30.75 -8.50
CA GLN A 534 -13.46 29.83 -9.37
C GLN A 534 -13.51 30.34 -10.82
N PRO A 535 -13.77 29.49 -11.82
CA PRO A 535 -13.99 29.96 -13.19
C PRO A 535 -15.07 31.05 -13.25
N GLY A 536 -14.87 32.07 -14.08
CA GLY A 536 -15.76 33.24 -14.24
C GLY A 536 -15.44 34.40 -13.29
N CYS A 537 -14.77 34.15 -12.15
CA CYS A 537 -14.47 35.21 -11.19
C CYS A 537 -13.35 36.16 -11.66
N THR A 538 -13.26 37.31 -11.00
CA THR A 538 -12.15 38.25 -11.13
C THR A 538 -11.37 38.34 -9.82
N VAL A 539 -10.05 38.13 -9.88
CA VAL A 539 -9.12 38.32 -8.76
C VAL A 539 -8.46 39.69 -8.90
N GLU A 540 -8.71 40.57 -7.93
CA GLU A 540 -8.13 41.90 -7.81
C GLU A 540 -7.14 41.94 -6.65
N TRP A 541 -5.94 42.47 -6.88
CA TRP A 541 -4.97 42.58 -5.79
C TRP A 541 -4.00 43.75 -5.92
N GLU A 542 -3.56 44.21 -4.76
CA GLU A 542 -2.62 45.29 -4.53
C GLU A 542 -1.57 44.84 -3.50
N VAL A 543 -0.30 44.84 -3.90
CA VAL A 543 0.84 44.52 -3.02
C VAL A 543 1.86 45.63 -3.10
N THR A 544 2.23 46.20 -1.96
CA THR A 544 3.22 47.26 -1.84
C THR A 544 4.55 46.70 -1.36
N ILE A 545 5.62 47.16 -1.99
CA ILE A 545 7.00 46.84 -1.65
C ILE A 545 7.73 48.16 -1.44
N GLU A 546 8.49 48.27 -0.37
CA GLU A 546 9.29 49.43 0.00
C GLU A 546 10.73 49.01 0.30
N ASP A 547 11.70 49.67 -0.30
CA ASP A 547 13.11 49.39 -0.05
C ASP A 547 13.49 49.87 1.36
N ARG A 548 14.32 49.11 2.07
CA ARG A 548 14.82 49.49 3.40
C ARG A 548 15.92 50.55 3.34
N VAL A 549 16.57 50.68 2.20
CA VAL A 549 17.66 51.64 1.95
C VAL A 549 17.14 52.75 1.05
N ALA A 550 17.57 53.99 1.31
CA ALA A 550 17.28 55.11 0.46
C ALA A 550 17.97 54.99 -0.90
N ASP A 551 17.29 55.42 -1.96
CA ASP A 551 17.88 55.48 -3.30
C ASP A 551 18.06 56.93 -3.74
N GLU A 552 19.20 57.23 -4.36
CA GLU A 552 19.48 58.54 -4.94
C GLU A 552 18.91 58.66 -6.36
N HIS A 553 18.69 57.53 -7.04
CA HIS A 553 18.29 57.48 -8.45
C HIS A 553 17.04 56.62 -8.64
N PHE A 554 16.23 56.97 -9.63
CA PHE A 554 15.10 56.12 -10.01
C PHE A 554 15.63 54.85 -10.71
N PRO A 555 15.24 53.64 -10.29
CA PRO A 555 15.85 52.42 -10.78
C PRO A 555 15.49 52.14 -12.24
N PHE A 556 16.43 51.52 -12.94
CA PHE A 556 16.19 50.99 -14.29
C PHE A 556 15.29 49.75 -14.23
N GLN A 557 14.19 49.76 -14.99
CA GLN A 557 13.23 48.66 -15.05
C GLN A 557 13.24 47.99 -16.43
N ARG A 558 13.63 46.71 -16.47
CA ARG A 558 13.55 45.90 -17.68
C ARG A 558 12.14 45.33 -17.85
N HIS A 559 11.54 45.52 -19.01
CA HIS A 559 10.20 45.04 -19.31
C HIS A 559 10.20 44.06 -20.48
N LEU A 560 9.89 42.80 -20.19
CA LEU A 560 9.66 41.78 -21.22
C LEU A 560 8.26 41.96 -21.84
N PHE A 561 8.20 41.92 -23.18
CA PHE A 561 6.97 42.05 -23.97
C PHE A 561 6.38 40.69 -24.38
N ASN A 562 7.08 39.59 -24.11
CA ASN A 562 6.59 38.22 -24.28
C ASN A 562 6.19 37.66 -22.90
N LYS A 563 4.92 37.28 -22.71
CA LYS A 563 4.41 36.64 -21.48
C LYS A 563 3.30 35.63 -21.78
N VAL A 564 3.18 34.65 -20.88
CA VAL A 564 2.31 33.46 -20.98
C VAL A 564 0.81 33.80 -20.78
N THR A 565 0.48 34.82 -19.99
CA THR A 565 -0.92 35.26 -19.78
C THR A 565 -1.29 36.36 -20.78
N PRO A 566 -2.39 36.22 -21.54
CA PRO A 566 -2.85 37.25 -22.48
C PRO A 566 -3.20 38.56 -21.76
N TRP A 567 -2.84 39.68 -22.39
CA TRP A 567 -3.29 41.02 -22.00
C TRP A 567 -3.85 41.76 -23.20
N PRO A 568 -5.00 42.44 -23.11
CA PRO A 568 -5.57 43.14 -24.26
C PRO A 568 -4.66 44.27 -24.76
N ARG A 569 -4.00 45.02 -23.86
CA ARG A 569 -3.05 46.11 -24.16
C ARG A 569 -2.06 46.37 -23.02
N LYS A 570 -0.84 46.80 -23.33
CA LYS A 570 0.22 47.20 -22.36
C LYS A 570 0.56 48.68 -22.51
N ARG A 571 0.49 49.47 -21.43
CA ARG A 571 0.91 50.89 -21.40
C ARG A 571 1.76 51.17 -20.15
N TYR A 572 2.81 51.96 -20.32
CA TYR A 572 3.66 52.44 -19.22
C TYR A 572 3.44 53.94 -19.04
N LEU A 573 3.23 54.35 -17.79
CA LEU A 573 3.11 55.75 -17.39
C LEU A 573 4.06 55.93 -16.21
N SER A 574 5.18 56.61 -16.42
CA SER A 574 6.06 57.06 -15.36
C SER A 574 5.80 58.54 -15.11
N ARG A 575 5.68 58.92 -13.83
CA ARG A 575 5.66 60.31 -13.40
C ARG A 575 6.71 60.46 -12.30
N GLY A 576 7.91 60.88 -12.67
CA GLY A 576 8.91 61.36 -11.71
C GLY A 576 8.54 62.76 -11.24
N ARG A 577 8.84 63.09 -9.99
CA ARG A 577 9.06 64.47 -9.57
C ARG A 577 10.55 64.76 -9.58
#